data_AF-A0A3C0JNZ3-F1
#
_entry.id   AF-A0A3C0JNZ3-F1
#
_cell.length_a   1.000
_cell.length_b   1.000
_cell.length_c   1.000
_cell.angle_alpha   90.00
_cell.angle_beta   90.00
_cell.angle_gamma   90.00
#
_symmetry.space_group_name_H-M   'P 1'
#
loop_
_entity.id
_entity.type
_entity.pdbx_description
1 polymer ?
#
loop_
_entity_poly.entity_id
_entity_poly.type
_entity_poly.pdbx_seq_one_letter_code
_entity_poly.pdbx_strand_id
1 'polypeptide(L)' 'MIPTGLLQPGLFNRPHGMAVDRQGNLFVAEWLIGGRFVKLENLRPQG' A
#
# COMPACT_ATOMS: atom_id res chain seq x y z
N MET A 1 0.03 -15.04 -7.74
CA MET A 1 0.57 -14.66 -6.41
C MET A 1 2.06 -14.53 -6.59
N ILE A 2 2.64 -13.34 -6.41
CA ILE A 2 4.10 -13.18 -6.41
C ILE A 2 4.61 -13.42 -4.98
N PRO A 3 5.69 -14.21 -4.77
CA PRO A 3 6.31 -14.40 -3.46
C PRO A 3 6.71 -13.07 -2.80
N THR A 4 6.62 -13.00 -1.47
CA THR A 4 6.90 -11.76 -0.71
C THR A 4 8.28 -11.18 -0.99
N GLY A 5 9.29 -12.01 -1.24
CA GLY A 5 10.65 -11.57 -1.58
C GLY A 5 10.83 -11.00 -2.99
N LEU A 6 9.83 -11.10 -3.86
CA LEU A 6 9.88 -10.60 -5.26
C LEU A 6 8.95 -9.39 -5.48
N LEU A 7 8.45 -8.81 -4.39
CA LEU A 7 7.58 -7.65 -4.45
C LEU A 7 8.35 -6.41 -4.90
N GLN A 8 7.79 -5.69 -5.88
CA GLN A 8 8.38 -4.47 -6.42
C GLN A 8 7.66 -3.24 -5.87
N PRO A 9 8.38 -2.17 -5.47
CA PRO A 9 7.76 -0.88 -5.15
C PRO A 9 6.91 -0.37 -6.32
N GLY A 10 5.78 0.26 -6.01
CA GLY A 10 4.86 0.78 -7.03
C GLY A 10 3.92 -0.24 -7.67
N LEU A 11 4.07 -1.54 -7.37
CA LEU A 11 3.17 -2.59 -7.87
C LEU A 11 2.40 -3.28 -6.73
N PHE A 12 1.08 -3.34 -6.90
CA PHE A 12 0.22 -4.18 -6.08
C PHE A 12 0.26 -5.64 -6.56
N ASN A 13 0.08 -6.56 -5.62
CA ASN A 13 -0.01 -8.00 -5.89
C ASN A 13 -1.42 -8.50 -5.56
N ARG A 14 -1.93 -8.19 -4.36
CA ARG A 14 -3.26 -8.62 -3.88
C ARG A 14 -3.88 -7.62 -2.90
N PRO A 15 -4.35 -6.45 -3.36
CA PRO A 15 -4.99 -5.47 -2.48
C PRO A 15 -6.39 -5.94 -2.07
N HIS A 16 -6.70 -5.86 -0.78
CA HIS A 16 -8.00 -6.28 -0.22
C HIS A 16 -8.70 -5.22 0.61
N GLY A 17 -7.94 -4.30 1.21
CA GLY A 17 -8.50 -3.22 2.02
C GLY A 17 -7.70 -1.94 1.83
N MET A 18 -8.38 -0.81 2.00
CA MET A 18 -7.73 0.49 2.00
C MET A 18 -8.37 1.46 2.97
N ALA A 19 -7.57 2.40 3.46
CA ALA A 19 -7.99 3.50 4.31
C ALA A 19 -7.14 4.74 4.01
N VAL A 20 -7.70 5.91 4.30
CA VAL A 20 -7.02 7.21 4.11
C VAL A 20 -6.92 7.90 5.46
N ASP A 21 -5.77 8.50 5.77
CA ASP A 21 -5.61 9.33 6.97
C ASP A 21 -6.03 10.79 6.75
N ARG A 22 -5.97 11.62 7.80
CA ARG A 22 -6.36 13.04 7.71
C ARG A 22 -5.42 13.88 6.84
N GLN A 23 -4.19 13.41 6.59
CA GLN A 23 -3.22 14.07 5.71
C GLN A 23 -3.42 13.64 4.23
N GLY A 24 -4.30 12.68 3.99
CA GLY A 24 -4.61 12.14 2.66
C GLY A 24 -3.70 11.00 2.23
N ASN A 25 -2.86 10.45 3.11
CA ASN A 25 -2.04 9.29 2.76
C ASN A 25 -2.93 8.05 2.61
N LEU A 26 -2.66 7.23 1.60
CA LEU A 26 -3.40 6.00 1.32
C LEU A 26 -2.66 4.81 1.92
N PHE A 27 -3.36 4.01 2.70
CA PHE A 27 -2.89 2.74 3.24
C PHE A 27 -3.62 1.61 2.53
N VAL A 28 -2.87 0.63 2.02
CA VAL A 28 -3.42 -0.55 1.33
C VAL A 28 -2.95 -1.81 2.03
N ALA A 29 -3.88 -2.66 2.42
CA ALA A 29 -3.63 -3.98 2.99
C ALA A 29 -3.62 -5.05 1.90
N GLU A 30 -2.59 -5.87 1.87
CA GLU A 30 -2.43 -6.97 0.93
C GLU A 30 -2.33 -8.32 1.63
N TRP A 31 -3.10 -9.29 1.15
CA TRP A 31 -3.05 -10.68 1.64
C TRP A 31 -2.01 -11.47 0.86
N LEU A 32 -0.84 -11.55 1.48
CA LEU A 32 0.31 -12.34 1.07
C LEU A 32 0.75 -13.21 2.24
N ILE A 33 1.62 -14.20 1.97
CA ILE A 33 2.29 -14.94 3.05
C ILE A 33 3.13 -13.93 3.86
N GLY A 34 2.80 -13.77 5.14
CA GLY A 34 3.40 -12.78 6.05
C GLY A 34 2.69 -11.42 6.09
N GLY A 35 1.72 -11.16 5.20
CA GLY A 35 1.01 -9.88 5.10
C GLY A 35 1.89 -8.73 4.58
N ARG A 36 1.27 -7.75 3.90
CA ARG A 36 1.94 -6.49 3.50
C ARG A 36 1.00 -5.31 3.67
N PHE A 37 1.51 -4.22 4.21
CA PHE A 37 0.87 -2.90 4.13
C PHE A 37 1.71 -1.97 3.25
N VAL A 38 1.06 -1.30 2.32
CA VAL A 38 1.67 -0.27 1.47
C VAL A 38 1.11 1.08 1.88
N LYS A 39 1.98 2.05 2.16
CA LYS A 39 1.62 3.45 2.35
C LYS A 39 2.01 4.24 1.09
N LEU A 40 1.05 4.93 0.49
CA LEU A 40 1.31 5.93 -0.55
C LEU A 40 1.14 7.31 0.07
N GLU A 41 2.19 8.12 -0.01
CA GLU A 41 2.20 9.45 0.58
C GLU A 41 1.50 10.45 -0.33
N ASN A 42 0.66 11.29 0.26
CA ASN A 42 0.05 12.40 -0.46
C ASN A 42 1.06 13.52 -0.61
N LEU A 43 1.61 13.68 -1.82
CA LEU A 43 2.58 14.72 -2.15
C LEU A 43 1.94 16.05 -2.55
N ARG A 44 0.60 16.17 -2.48
CA ARG A 44 -0.04 17.46 -2.72
C ARG A 44 0.40 18.45 -1.66
N PRO A 45 0.83 19.67 -2.06
CA PRO A 45 1.11 20.73 -1.10
C PRO A 45 -0.13 20.95 -0.23
N GLN A 46 0.05 20.86 1.09
CA GLN A 46 -0.89 21.46 2.04
C GLN A 46 -0.65 22.97 1.88
N GLY A 47 -1.73 23.74 1.67
CA GLY A 47 -1.67 25.14 1.24
C GLY A 47 -0.69 26.04 2.00
#